data_AF-A0A933NJB4-F1
#
_entry.id   AF-A0A933NJB4-F1
#
_cell.length_a   1.000
_cell.length_b   1.000
_cell.length_c   1.000
_cell.angle_alpha   90.00
_cell.angle_beta   90.00
_cell.angle_gamma   90.00
#
_symmetry.space_group_name_H-M   'P 1'
#
loop_
_entity.id
_entity.type
_entity.pdbx_description
1 polymer ?
#
loop_
_entity_poly.entity_id
_entity_poly.type
_entity_poly.pdbx_seq_one_letter_code
_entity_poly.pdbx_strand_id
1 'polypeptide(L)'
;MSKLSRAMIEGLADARLSLADKIGSMLAELESRSRYDLVLIDARAGLAELAAGPLLTLGANALIFGTAQPQTLDGLRFLFAHLSSLVAEEQRSPWQALKMVHAKAPLTDSTESFKDQLWELFADFLYEEQEGIEGFNFDADDPAAPHCPIVIPLDTAFADWNPTEKPGKIVEAYYTRTFQGLLRYVDELLEQAES
;
A
#
# COMPACT_ATOMS: atom_id res chain seq x y z
N MET A 1 -5.13 -5.46 -25.97
CA MET A 1 -4.66 -5.85 -24.63
C MET A 1 -3.94 -7.21 -24.69
N SER A 2 -2.72 -7.32 -25.24
CA SER A 2 -2.03 -8.63 -25.28
C SER A 2 -0.49 -8.59 -25.36
N LYS A 3 0.15 -7.43 -25.10
CA LYS A 3 1.62 -7.33 -25.16
C LYS A 3 2.31 -7.49 -23.80
N LEU A 4 1.62 -7.24 -22.70
CA LEU A 4 2.19 -7.35 -21.34
C LEU A 4 2.07 -8.76 -20.74
N SER A 5 1.03 -9.53 -21.08
CA SER A 5 0.83 -10.87 -20.52
C SER A 5 1.87 -11.89 -20.96
N ARG A 6 2.55 -11.66 -22.10
CA ARG A 6 3.55 -12.58 -22.66
C ARG A 6 4.98 -12.38 -22.15
N ALA A 7 5.30 -11.21 -21.60
CA ALA A 7 6.61 -10.98 -20.98
C ALA A 7 6.74 -11.66 -19.61
N MET A 8 5.61 -12.11 -19.04
CA MET A 8 5.50 -12.72 -17.72
C MET A 8 5.31 -14.25 -17.79
N ILE A 9 5.53 -14.87 -18.96
CA ILE A 9 5.49 -16.33 -19.09
C ILE A 9 6.80 -16.88 -18.53
N GLU A 10 6.65 -17.66 -17.46
CA GLU A 10 7.70 -18.39 -16.76
C GLU A 10 8.60 -19.18 -17.73
N GLY A 11 9.80 -18.63 -18.00
CA GLY A 11 10.85 -19.34 -18.71
C GLY A 11 11.34 -20.55 -17.90
N LEU A 12 11.33 -21.72 -18.53
CA LEU A 12 11.96 -22.95 -18.05
C LEU A 12 13.48 -22.84 -18.20
N ALA A 13 14.20 -22.52 -17.11
CA ALA A 13 15.64 -22.80 -16.95
C ALA A 13 16.06 -22.76 -15.47
N ASP A 14 16.43 -23.93 -14.95
CA ASP A 14 17.26 -24.36 -13.79
C ASP A 14 17.37 -23.62 -12.42
N ALA A 15 16.77 -22.46 -12.21
CA ALA A 15 16.45 -21.92 -10.88
C ALA A 15 15.53 -20.70 -11.06
N ARG A 16 14.21 -20.89 -10.97
CA ARG A 16 13.27 -19.78 -11.14
C ARG A 16 13.32 -18.87 -9.92
N LEU A 17 14.09 -17.79 -10.01
CA LEU A 17 13.97 -16.67 -9.08
C LEU A 17 12.52 -16.17 -9.09
N SER A 18 11.91 -16.07 -7.91
CA SER A 18 10.58 -15.52 -7.73
C SER A 18 10.57 -14.05 -8.18
N LEU A 19 9.37 -13.47 -8.36
CA LEU A 19 9.27 -12.04 -8.63
C LEU A 19 9.89 -11.21 -7.48
N ALA A 20 9.71 -11.65 -6.23
CA ALA A 20 10.34 -11.04 -5.07
C ALA A 20 11.87 -11.06 -5.21
N ASP A 21 12.46 -12.21 -5.52
CA ASP A 21 13.91 -12.34 -5.66
C ASP A 21 14.47 -11.45 -6.78
N LYS A 22 13.73 -11.31 -7.89
CA LYS A 22 14.11 -10.44 -9.00
C LYS A 22 14.08 -8.97 -8.61
N ILE A 23 13.01 -8.53 -7.92
CA ILE A 23 12.89 -7.16 -7.43
C ILE A 23 13.97 -6.89 -6.39
N GLY A 24 14.18 -7.79 -5.41
CA GLY A 24 15.23 -7.67 -4.41
C GLY A 24 16.63 -7.58 -5.00
N SER A 25 16.94 -8.42 -6.00
CA SER A 25 18.23 -8.35 -6.71
C SER A 25 18.40 -7.04 -7.47
N MET A 26 17.34 -6.53 -8.10
CA MET A 26 17.36 -5.24 -8.77
C MET A 26 17.57 -4.09 -7.79
N LEU A 27 16.89 -4.10 -6.64
CA LEU A 27 17.04 -3.09 -5.60
C LEU A 27 18.46 -3.07 -5.05
N ALA A 28 19.01 -4.24 -4.69
CA ALA A 28 20.39 -4.35 -4.21
C ALA A 28 21.42 -3.80 -5.21
N GLU A 29 21.23 -4.04 -6.51
CA GLU A 29 22.09 -3.50 -7.55
C GLU A 29 21.99 -1.97 -7.64
N LEU A 30 20.79 -1.40 -7.51
CA LEU A 30 20.59 0.05 -7.51
C LEU A 30 21.23 0.70 -6.28
N GLU A 31 20.99 0.14 -5.10
CA GLU A 31 21.54 0.60 -3.82
C GLU A 31 23.08 0.51 -3.78
N SER A 32 23.68 -0.45 -4.49
CA SER A 32 25.14 -0.53 -4.61
C SER A 32 25.76 0.66 -5.36
N ARG A 33 24.97 1.36 -6.18
CA ARG A 33 25.42 2.46 -7.04
C ARG A 33 25.14 3.83 -6.44
N SER A 34 24.18 3.94 -5.53
CA SER A 34 23.78 5.20 -4.91
C SER A 34 23.05 4.93 -3.60
N ARG A 35 23.26 5.81 -2.62
CA ARG A 35 22.48 5.79 -1.38
C ARG A 35 21.12 6.42 -1.66
N TYR A 36 20.06 5.71 -1.31
CA TYR A 36 18.68 6.19 -1.36
C TYR A 36 18.13 6.26 0.05
N ASP A 37 17.48 7.36 0.39
CA ASP A 37 16.76 7.51 1.66
C ASP A 37 15.36 6.88 1.58
N LEU A 38 14.78 6.83 0.36
CA LEU A 38 13.46 6.27 0.09
C LEU A 38 13.39 5.67 -1.32
N VAL A 39 12.80 4.48 -1.44
CA VAL A 39 12.47 3.84 -2.73
C VAL A 39 10.95 3.72 -2.85
N LEU A 40 10.38 4.38 -3.84
CA LEU A 40 8.94 4.32 -4.14
C LEU A 40 8.68 3.41 -5.34
N ILE A 41 7.86 2.38 -5.13
CA ILE A 41 7.45 1.43 -6.18
C ILE A 41 5.96 1.66 -6.47
N ASP A 42 5.65 2.24 -7.63
CA ASP A 42 4.26 2.37 -8.08
C ASP A 42 3.80 1.09 -8.79
N ALA A 43 2.98 0.30 -8.09
CA ALA A 43 2.33 -0.88 -8.63
C ALA A 43 0.91 -0.54 -9.12
N ARG A 44 0.77 -0.24 -10.41
CA ARG A 44 -0.56 -0.07 -11.04
C ARG A 44 -1.44 -1.30 -10.80
N ALA A 45 -2.76 -1.13 -10.76
CA ALA A 45 -3.77 -2.11 -10.34
C ALA A 45 -3.59 -3.58 -10.83
N GLY A 46 -3.07 -3.83 -12.04
CA GLY A 46 -2.81 -5.20 -12.51
C GLY A 46 -1.50 -5.83 -12.02
N LEU A 47 -0.60 -5.02 -11.47
CA LEU A 47 0.64 -5.44 -10.81
C LEU A 47 0.40 -5.65 -9.31
N ALA A 48 -0.51 -4.88 -8.68
CA ALA A 48 -0.80 -4.98 -7.25
C ALA A 48 -1.27 -6.37 -6.82
N GLU A 49 -2.14 -7.03 -7.59
CA GLU A 49 -2.59 -8.40 -7.29
C GLU A 49 -1.47 -9.45 -7.40
N LEU A 50 -0.49 -9.24 -8.28
CA LEU A 50 0.62 -10.19 -8.52
C LEU A 50 1.90 -9.85 -7.73
N ALA A 51 2.05 -8.61 -7.27
CA ALA A 51 3.24 -8.10 -6.62
C ALA A 51 3.05 -7.85 -5.13
N ALA A 52 1.83 -7.71 -4.61
CA ALA A 52 1.63 -7.42 -3.19
C ALA A 52 2.21 -8.51 -2.28
N GLY A 53 1.98 -9.80 -2.58
CA GLY A 53 2.63 -10.90 -1.84
C GLY A 53 4.17 -10.82 -1.89
N PRO A 54 4.78 -10.80 -3.09
CA PRO A 54 6.22 -10.59 -3.24
C PRO A 54 6.79 -9.33 -2.56
N LEU A 55 6.10 -8.19 -2.60
CA LEU A 55 6.54 -6.94 -1.99
C LEU A 55 6.47 -6.99 -0.46
N LEU A 56 5.45 -7.66 0.09
CA LEU A 56 5.37 -7.93 1.52
C LEU A 56 6.51 -8.85 1.98
N THR A 57 6.90 -9.86 1.18
CA THR A 57 8.07 -10.69 1.51
C THR A 57 9.40 -9.95 1.44
N LEU A 58 9.46 -8.82 0.73
CA LEU A 58 10.63 -7.94 0.68
C LEU A 58 10.74 -6.99 1.88
N GLY A 59 9.78 -7.04 2.82
CA GLY A 59 9.74 -6.15 3.98
C GLY A 59 9.35 -4.71 3.64
N ALA A 60 8.74 -4.48 2.46
CA ALA A 60 8.31 -3.17 2.06
C ALA A 60 7.01 -2.77 2.77
N ASN A 61 6.92 -1.50 3.19
CA ASN A 61 5.66 -0.89 3.58
C ASN A 61 4.79 -0.67 2.34
N ALA A 62 3.53 -1.11 2.38
CA ALA A 62 2.60 -1.02 1.26
C ALA A 62 1.42 -0.10 1.58
N LEU A 63 1.34 0.99 0.83
CA LEU A 63 0.21 1.91 0.84
C LEU A 63 -0.86 1.46 -0.16
N ILE A 64 -2.06 1.16 0.32
CA ILE A 64 -3.17 0.73 -0.52
C ILE A 64 -4.14 1.88 -0.71
N PHE A 65 -4.13 2.46 -1.91
CA PHE A 65 -4.98 3.59 -2.27
C PHE A 65 -6.35 3.10 -2.76
N GLY A 66 -7.42 3.55 -2.07
CA GLY A 66 -8.80 3.23 -2.40
C GLY A 66 -9.73 4.42 -2.25
N THR A 67 -10.83 4.43 -2.99
CA THR A 67 -11.95 5.36 -2.80
C THR A 67 -13.09 4.66 -2.05
N ALA A 68 -13.96 5.42 -1.39
CA ALA A 68 -15.19 4.90 -0.77
C ALA A 68 -16.27 4.54 -1.82
N GLN A 69 -15.93 3.63 -2.73
CA GLN A 69 -16.80 3.16 -3.80
C GLN A 69 -16.96 1.64 -3.71
N PRO A 70 -18.16 1.09 -4.01
CA PRO A 70 -18.38 -0.36 -3.98
C PRO A 70 -17.36 -1.15 -4.80
N GLN A 71 -17.00 -0.63 -5.98
CA GLN A 71 -16.01 -1.24 -6.86
C GLN A 71 -14.62 -1.36 -6.21
N THR A 72 -14.21 -0.37 -5.41
CA THR A 72 -12.94 -0.45 -4.67
C THR A 72 -13.00 -1.50 -3.58
N LEU A 73 -14.09 -1.56 -2.83
CA LEU A 73 -14.28 -2.55 -1.76
C LEU A 73 -14.30 -3.97 -2.31
N ASP A 74 -14.95 -4.19 -3.46
CA ASP A 74 -14.93 -5.48 -4.14
C ASP A 74 -13.52 -5.88 -4.56
N GLY A 75 -12.75 -4.94 -5.14
CA GLY A 75 -11.35 -5.15 -5.47
C GLY A 75 -10.48 -5.49 -4.26
N LEU A 76 -10.65 -4.77 -3.16
CA LEU A 76 -9.95 -5.02 -1.90
C LEU A 76 -10.31 -6.39 -1.31
N ARG A 77 -11.58 -6.78 -1.37
CA ARG A 77 -12.03 -8.12 -0.94
C ARG A 77 -11.30 -9.22 -1.69
N PHE A 78 -11.21 -9.14 -3.02
CA PHE A 78 -10.46 -10.12 -3.81
C PHE A 78 -8.97 -10.11 -3.51
N LEU A 79 -8.38 -8.91 -3.35
CA LEU A 79 -6.97 -8.76 -3.01
C LEU A 79 -6.66 -9.38 -1.64
N PHE A 80 -7.44 -9.07 -0.60
CA PHE A 80 -7.19 -9.54 0.76
C PHE A 80 -7.41 -11.04 0.90
N ALA A 81 -8.46 -11.58 0.26
CA ALA A 81 -8.65 -13.03 0.17
C ALA A 81 -7.49 -13.73 -0.54
N HIS A 82 -6.93 -13.12 -1.60
CA HIS A 82 -5.75 -13.67 -2.26
C HIS A 82 -4.52 -13.58 -1.35
N LEU A 83 -4.26 -12.42 -0.75
CA LEU A 83 -3.11 -12.22 0.15
C LEU A 83 -3.14 -13.19 1.32
N SER A 84 -4.27 -13.34 2.01
CA SER A 84 -4.39 -14.26 3.14
C SER A 84 -4.09 -15.71 2.75
N SER A 85 -4.44 -16.12 1.52
CA SER A 85 -4.11 -17.45 1.01
C SER A 85 -2.62 -17.69 0.74
N LEU A 86 -1.79 -16.64 0.68
CA LEU A 86 -0.36 -16.74 0.42
C LEU A 86 0.49 -16.86 1.69
N VAL A 87 -0.05 -16.53 2.87
CA VAL A 87 0.68 -16.59 4.14
C VAL A 87 0.42 -17.94 4.80
N ALA A 88 1.50 -18.65 5.12
CA ALA A 88 1.41 -19.90 5.86
C ALA A 88 1.05 -19.61 7.33
N GLU A 89 0.23 -20.48 7.95
CA GLU A 89 -0.25 -20.33 9.33
C GLU A 89 0.87 -20.19 10.36
N GLU A 90 2.09 -20.66 10.07
CA GLU A 90 3.24 -20.62 11.00
C GLU A 90 4.09 -19.34 10.88
N GLN A 91 3.82 -18.46 9.91
CA GLN A 91 4.57 -17.20 9.75
C GLN A 91 3.91 -16.05 10.48
N ARG A 92 4.74 -15.19 11.10
CA ARG A 92 4.26 -13.89 11.61
C ARG A 92 3.60 -13.13 10.46
N SER A 93 2.37 -12.70 10.69
CA SER A 93 1.59 -11.98 9.69
C SER A 93 2.33 -10.74 9.18
N PRO A 94 2.51 -10.60 7.85
CA PRO A 94 3.16 -9.45 7.24
C PRO A 94 2.25 -8.22 7.15
N TRP A 95 1.00 -8.33 7.63
CA TRP A 95 -0.03 -7.32 7.45
C TRP A 95 0.26 -6.01 8.18
N GLN A 96 1.18 -6.00 9.16
CA GLN A 96 1.67 -4.78 9.84
C GLN A 96 2.28 -3.77 8.86
N ALA A 97 2.79 -4.22 7.72
CA ALA A 97 3.36 -3.36 6.69
C ALA A 97 2.28 -2.73 5.77
N LEU A 98 1.00 -3.10 5.90
CA LEU A 98 -0.08 -2.53 5.12
C LEU A 98 -0.60 -1.25 5.75
N LYS A 99 -0.90 -0.24 4.94
CA LYS A 99 -1.65 0.94 5.39
C LYS A 99 -2.64 1.39 4.33
N MET A 100 -3.90 1.54 4.73
CA MET A 100 -4.94 2.06 3.85
C MET A 100 -4.79 3.57 3.63
N VAL A 101 -5.13 4.00 2.42
CA VAL A 101 -5.23 5.42 2.05
C VAL A 101 -6.60 5.65 1.41
N HIS A 102 -7.40 6.53 2.01
CA HIS A 102 -8.65 7.00 1.43
C HIS A 102 -8.35 8.11 0.44
N ALA A 103 -8.13 7.71 -0.80
CA ALA A 103 -7.86 8.61 -1.91
C ALA A 103 -9.14 9.34 -2.33
N LYS A 104 -9.00 10.62 -2.68
CA LYS A 104 -10.08 11.46 -3.21
C LYS A 104 -11.29 11.51 -2.27
N ALA A 105 -11.02 11.57 -0.97
CA ALA A 105 -12.06 11.62 0.05
C ALA A 105 -12.93 12.88 -0.14
N PRO A 106 -14.26 12.73 -0.08
CA PRO A 106 -15.17 13.88 -0.12
C PRO A 106 -14.89 14.80 1.08
N LEU A 107 -15.02 16.12 0.87
CA LEU A 107 -14.80 17.12 1.92
C LEU A 107 -15.92 17.16 2.96
N THR A 108 -17.07 16.55 2.67
CA THR A 108 -18.32 16.72 3.43
C THR A 108 -18.95 15.42 3.93
N ASP A 109 -18.57 14.26 3.38
CA ASP A 109 -19.11 12.98 3.85
C ASP A 109 -18.24 12.43 4.98
N SER A 110 -18.89 11.75 5.92
CA SER A 110 -18.23 11.12 7.06
C SER A 110 -17.30 10.01 6.56
N THR A 111 -15.99 10.23 6.67
CA THR A 111 -14.93 9.24 6.40
C THR A 111 -15.09 7.97 7.22
N GLU A 112 -15.88 8.03 8.30
CA GLU A 112 -16.21 6.91 9.19
C GLU A 112 -16.82 5.73 8.44
N SER A 113 -17.75 5.95 7.51
CA SER A 113 -18.41 4.85 6.77
C SER A 113 -17.42 4.01 5.97
N PHE A 114 -16.39 4.64 5.39
CA PHE A 114 -15.35 3.91 4.66
C PHE A 114 -14.38 3.21 5.62
N LYS A 115 -14.03 3.84 6.75
CA LYS A 115 -13.21 3.23 7.80
C LYS A 115 -13.84 1.94 8.33
N ASP A 116 -15.14 1.96 8.61
CA ASP A 116 -15.89 0.81 9.12
C ASP A 116 -15.89 -0.34 8.09
N GLN A 117 -16.12 -0.02 6.81
CA GLN A 117 -16.05 -1.00 5.71
C GLN A 117 -14.64 -1.59 5.54
N LEU A 118 -13.59 -0.79 5.75
CA LEU A 118 -12.22 -1.27 5.75
C LEU A 118 -11.94 -2.17 6.95
N TRP A 119 -12.42 -1.81 8.14
CA TRP A 119 -12.29 -2.65 9.33
C TRP A 119 -12.93 -4.02 9.11
N GLU A 120 -14.14 -4.08 8.55
CA GLU A 120 -14.81 -5.34 8.20
C GLU A 120 -13.95 -6.18 7.24
N LEU A 121 -13.35 -5.59 6.21
CA LEU A 121 -12.46 -6.31 5.29
C LEU A 121 -11.19 -6.82 5.98
N PHE A 122 -10.60 -6.05 6.90
CA PHE A 122 -9.47 -6.54 7.66
C PHE A 122 -9.88 -7.68 8.61
N ALA A 123 -11.00 -7.55 9.30
CA ALA A 123 -11.55 -8.58 10.19
C ALA A 123 -11.87 -9.89 9.45
N ASP A 124 -12.44 -9.80 8.23
CA ASP A 124 -12.83 -10.96 7.43
C ASP A 124 -11.62 -11.74 6.87
N PHE A 125 -10.50 -11.08 6.60
CA PHE A 125 -9.42 -11.68 5.79
C PHE A 125 -8.03 -11.65 6.42
N LEU A 126 -7.69 -10.62 7.21
CA LEU A 126 -6.32 -10.35 7.62
C LEU A 126 -6.11 -10.40 9.14
N TYR A 127 -7.12 -10.06 9.95
CA TYR A 127 -7.00 -10.14 11.39
C TYR A 127 -7.07 -11.57 11.89
N GLU A 128 -6.20 -11.82 12.88
CA GLU A 128 -6.08 -13.13 13.49
C GLU A 128 -7.09 -13.26 14.64
N GLU A 129 -7.70 -14.44 14.76
CA GLU A 129 -8.53 -14.78 15.91
C GLU A 129 -7.67 -14.75 17.19
N GLN A 130 -8.17 -14.10 18.24
CA GLN A 130 -7.44 -13.91 19.50
C GLN A 130 -7.38 -15.21 20.32
N GLU A 131 -6.54 -16.18 19.92
CA GLU A 131 -6.13 -17.29 20.79
C GLU A 131 -4.75 -17.01 21.43
N GLY A 132 -4.66 -15.98 22.27
CA GLY A 132 -3.44 -15.65 23.04
C GLY A 132 -3.15 -14.15 23.15
N ILE A 133 -2.04 -13.80 23.82
CA ILE A 133 -1.55 -12.41 23.95
C ILE A 133 -0.62 -12.14 22.75
N GLU A 134 -0.94 -11.10 21.96
CA GLU A 134 -0.20 -10.57 20.79
C GLU A 134 -0.53 -11.15 19.39
N GLY A 135 -1.81 -11.36 19.05
CA GLY A 135 -2.23 -11.57 17.64
C GLY A 135 -2.32 -10.26 16.85
N PHE A 136 -2.18 -10.30 15.51
CA PHE A 136 -2.39 -9.14 14.65
C PHE A 136 -3.88 -8.79 14.56
N ASN A 137 -4.36 -7.94 15.46
CA ASN A 137 -5.75 -7.53 15.56
C ASN A 137 -5.85 -6.14 16.21
N PHE A 138 -6.75 -5.29 15.70
CA PHE A 138 -6.94 -3.92 16.17
C PHE A 138 -8.42 -3.60 16.34
N ASP A 139 -8.73 -2.76 17.34
CA ASP A 139 -10.07 -2.22 17.53
C ASP A 139 -10.48 -1.33 16.34
N ALA A 140 -11.77 -1.29 16.02
CA ALA A 140 -12.32 -0.55 14.87
C ALA A 140 -12.03 0.97 14.87
N ASP A 141 -11.76 1.52 16.05
CA ASP A 141 -11.47 2.94 16.24
C ASP A 141 -9.99 3.22 16.54
N ASP A 142 -9.11 2.21 16.47
CA ASP A 142 -7.68 2.41 16.73
C ASP A 142 -7.04 3.24 15.58
N PRO A 143 -6.56 4.47 15.85
CA PRO A 143 -6.00 5.33 14.83
C PRO A 143 -4.66 4.82 14.26
N ALA A 144 -3.94 3.98 15.01
CA ALA A 144 -2.71 3.35 14.55
C ALA A 144 -2.97 2.16 13.62
N ALA A 145 -4.19 1.63 13.62
CA ALA A 145 -4.53 0.45 12.86
C ALA A 145 -4.36 0.64 11.35
N PRO A 146 -3.99 -0.43 10.62
CA PRO A 146 -3.79 -0.38 9.17
C PRO A 146 -5.10 -0.12 8.39
N HIS A 147 -6.24 -0.51 8.96
CA HIS A 147 -7.57 -0.25 8.37
C HIS A 147 -7.98 1.21 8.51
N CYS A 148 -7.49 1.94 9.52
CA CYS A 148 -7.77 3.37 9.70
C CYS A 148 -7.00 4.16 8.64
N PRO A 149 -7.69 4.68 7.59
CA PRO A 149 -7.00 5.13 6.40
C PRO A 149 -6.40 6.53 6.57
N ILE A 150 -5.27 6.76 5.90
CA ILE A 150 -4.79 8.12 5.68
C ILE A 150 -5.74 8.81 4.70
N VAL A 151 -6.32 9.93 5.10
CA VAL A 151 -7.29 10.66 4.28
C VAL A 151 -6.57 11.63 3.35
N ILE A 152 -6.82 11.51 2.04
CA ILE A 152 -6.41 12.47 1.03
C ILE A 152 -7.67 13.08 0.41
N PRO A 153 -8.01 14.33 0.75
CA PRO A 153 -9.20 14.99 0.21
C PRO A 153 -9.17 15.09 -1.31
N LEU A 154 -10.34 15.08 -1.93
CA LEU A 154 -10.48 15.45 -3.33
C LEU A 154 -10.16 16.94 -3.50
N ASP A 155 -8.97 17.24 -4.00
CA ASP A 155 -8.55 18.60 -4.32
C ASP A 155 -8.36 18.75 -5.84
N THR A 156 -9.29 19.48 -6.46
CA THR A 156 -9.27 19.73 -7.91
C THR A 156 -8.09 20.60 -8.35
N ALA A 157 -7.41 21.28 -7.42
CA ALA A 157 -6.21 22.04 -7.75
C ALA A 157 -5.08 21.16 -8.30
N PHE A 158 -5.07 19.87 -7.95
CA PHE A 158 -4.11 18.88 -8.46
C PHE A 158 -4.58 18.16 -9.73
N ALA A 159 -5.85 18.28 -10.12
CA ALA A 159 -6.40 17.57 -11.29
C ALA A 159 -5.81 18.07 -12.62
N ASP A 160 -5.64 19.40 -12.75
CA ASP A 160 -5.11 20.05 -13.96
C ASP A 160 -3.65 20.51 -13.80
N TRP A 161 -2.98 20.08 -12.72
CA TRP A 161 -1.63 20.51 -12.46
C TRP A 161 -0.63 19.74 -13.32
N ASN A 162 0.09 20.47 -14.18
CA ASN A 162 1.21 19.93 -14.96
C ASN A 162 2.55 20.27 -14.27
N PRO A 163 3.26 19.26 -13.73
CA PRO A 163 4.53 19.48 -13.02
C PRO A 163 5.66 20.01 -13.91
N THR A 164 5.60 19.76 -15.22
CA THR A 164 6.65 20.20 -16.16
C THR A 164 6.48 21.64 -16.60
N GLU A 165 5.25 22.13 -16.70
CA GLU A 165 4.95 23.52 -17.08
C GLU A 165 5.02 24.50 -15.90
N LYS A 166 4.68 24.04 -14.69
CA LYS A 166 4.58 24.89 -13.49
C LYS A 166 5.29 24.27 -12.29
N PRO A 167 6.62 24.05 -12.35
CA PRO A 167 7.38 23.41 -11.29
C PRO A 167 7.34 24.22 -9.97
N GLY A 168 7.34 25.55 -10.05
CA GLY A 168 7.31 26.45 -8.88
C GLY A 168 5.96 26.54 -8.15
N LYS A 169 4.92 25.80 -8.58
CA LYS A 169 3.63 25.77 -7.88
C LYS A 169 3.59 24.80 -6.70
N ILE A 170 4.53 23.87 -6.62
CA ILE A 170 4.69 22.99 -5.47
C ILE A 170 5.46 23.74 -4.38
N VAL A 171 4.77 24.58 -3.64
CA VAL A 171 5.27 25.07 -2.35
C VAL A 171 4.71 24.20 -1.24
N GLU A 172 5.41 24.12 -0.11
CA GLU A 172 5.00 23.29 1.03
C GLU A 172 3.56 23.55 1.46
N ALA A 173 3.20 24.83 1.61
CA ALA A 173 1.84 25.24 1.95
C ALA A 173 0.77 24.74 0.95
N TYR A 174 1.14 24.49 -0.31
CA TYR A 174 0.22 24.06 -1.36
C TYR A 174 -0.10 22.58 -1.27
N TYR A 175 0.92 21.70 -1.19
CA TYR A 175 0.67 20.26 -1.10
C TYR A 175 0.22 19.81 0.29
N THR A 176 0.64 20.49 1.34
CA THR A 176 0.32 20.09 2.72
C THR A 176 -1.19 20.16 2.97
N ARG A 177 -1.90 21.10 2.33
CA ARG A 177 -3.37 21.17 2.41
C ARG A 177 -4.07 19.84 2.08
N THR A 178 -3.49 19.04 1.20
CA THR A 178 -4.12 17.83 0.64
C THR A 178 -3.40 16.56 1.08
N PHE A 179 -2.09 16.61 1.24
CA PHE A 179 -1.24 15.44 1.49
C PHE A 179 -0.61 15.41 2.88
N GLN A 180 -0.90 16.36 3.78
CA GLN A 180 -0.27 16.42 5.11
C GLN A 180 -0.32 15.09 5.87
N GLY A 181 -1.47 14.41 5.86
CA GLY A 181 -1.62 13.12 6.54
C GLY A 181 -0.69 12.05 5.99
N LEU A 182 -0.51 12.01 4.66
CA LEU A 182 0.39 11.07 4.00
C LEU A 182 1.85 11.43 4.27
N LEU A 183 2.21 12.71 4.19
CA LEU A 183 3.57 13.17 4.41
C LEU A 183 4.04 12.86 5.82
N ARG A 184 3.21 13.18 6.83
CA ARG A 184 3.51 12.84 8.21
C ARG A 184 3.75 11.34 8.41
N TYR A 185 2.92 10.50 7.80
CA TYR A 185 3.10 9.05 7.87
C TYR A 185 4.42 8.58 7.23
N VAL A 186 4.79 9.15 6.08
CA VAL A 186 6.07 8.82 5.43
C VAL A 186 7.25 9.29 6.27
N ASP A 187 7.19 10.48 6.87
CA ASP A 187 8.23 10.98 7.76
C ASP A 187 8.40 10.06 8.98
N GLU A 188 7.30 9.63 9.61
CA GLU A 188 7.31 8.67 10.72
C GLU A 188 7.96 7.32 10.33
N LEU A 189 7.70 6.83 9.11
CA LEU A 189 8.35 5.61 8.60
C LEU A 189 9.86 5.77 8.40
N LEU A 190 10.30 6.94 7.93
CA LEU A 190 11.71 7.22 7.73
C LEU A 190 12.45 7.30 9.09
N GLU A 191 11.85 7.95 10.08
CA GLU A 191 12.42 8.03 11.44
C GLU A 191 12.56 6.65 12.10
N GLN A 192 11.59 5.76 11.87
CA GLN A 192 11.64 4.38 12.38
C GLN A 192 12.72 3.53 11.68
N ALA A 193 12.99 3.78 10.39
CA ALA A 193 14.00 3.06 9.64
C ALA A 193 15.44 3.48 10.01
N GLU A 194 15.61 4.67 10.59
CA GLU A 194 16.90 5.19 11.07
C GLU A 194 17.26 4.77 12.51
N SER A 195 16.30 4.20 13.26
CA SER A 195 16.42 3.81 14.68
C SER A 195 16.89 2.37 14.88
#